data_AF-A0A1I7Y199-F1
#
_entry.id   AF-A0A1I7Y199-F1
#
_cell.length_a   1.000
_cell.length_b   1.000
_cell.length_c   1.000
_cell.angle_alpha   90.00
_cell.angle_beta   90.00
_cell.angle_gamma   90.00
#
_symmetry.space_group_name_H-M   'P 1'
#
loop_
_entity.id
_entity.type
_entity.pdbx_description
1 polymer ?
#
loop_
_entity_poly.entity_id
_entity_poly.type
_entity_poly.pdbx_seq_one_letter_code
_entity_poly.pdbx_strand_id
1 'polypeptide(L)'
;MDVPFPDVPRKHELKDNPWDLLLVCPGCTQSFSLSSPPFNVGCGHALCKDCLESGKACPIDQTALEQPLSEAPVNFTFLRMLGLVVGRQGPLVSDRQKIDRLDGLLARIGRHFTKSEAQKSVSVTSTSLSHAVQKKAFFVLRASVTKPSGRLHCLRSIKSVADRIQNEVMLPLVTTTKSSQVWDALRNRRCQFLGPAPHMAVLREVHLLYKDSFALSQKTVINAITQKLQPDYPTLSKTAIGHLFQILRCARMFVVVPRNEGCVLLRLKAEFDKFDDFLFEHDKSLVRIVFESGLRVEAKFLSKLIYGTLDKQRHFQSIIDRLQNADLGTRKFTFPVALLVEKTLPGGPLSGNAAVAKMVSPLQNLEALDYNVGE
;
A
#
# COMPACT_ATOMS: atom_id res chain seq x y z
N MET A 1 -29.66 -43.52 -29.80
CA MET A 1 -29.22 -42.66 -30.93
C MET A 1 -28.86 -41.33 -30.31
N ASP A 2 -27.67 -41.27 -29.72
CA ASP A 2 -27.16 -40.05 -29.09
C ASP A 2 -26.31 -39.32 -30.11
N VAL A 3 -26.83 -38.20 -30.59
CA VAL A 3 -26.08 -37.31 -31.47
C VAL A 3 -25.07 -36.57 -30.58
N PRO A 4 -23.75 -36.65 -30.83
CA PRO A 4 -22.80 -35.87 -30.08
C PRO A 4 -23.02 -34.39 -30.41
N PHE A 5 -23.12 -33.55 -29.37
CA PHE A 5 -23.03 -32.11 -29.51
C PHE A 5 -21.77 -31.76 -30.32
N PRO A 6 -21.85 -30.84 -31.29
CA PRO A 6 -20.67 -30.45 -32.05
C PRO A 6 -19.66 -29.81 -31.10
N ASP A 7 -18.45 -30.35 -31.09
CA ASP A 7 -17.28 -29.77 -30.42
C ASP A 7 -17.08 -28.34 -30.93
N VAL A 8 -17.44 -27.36 -30.08
CA VAL A 8 -17.04 -25.97 -30.29
C VAL A 8 -15.54 -25.91 -30.03
N PRO A 9 -14.69 -25.58 -31.04
CA PRO A 9 -13.26 -25.52 -30.84
C PRO A 9 -12.95 -24.44 -29.80
N ARG A 10 -12.37 -24.85 -28.67
CA ARG A 10 -11.89 -23.94 -27.62
C ARG A 10 -10.75 -23.09 -28.22
N LYS A 11 -11.09 -21.88 -28.65
CA LYS A 11 -10.11 -20.90 -29.15
C LYS A 11 -9.25 -20.40 -28.01
N HIS A 12 -7.96 -20.76 -28.06
CA HIS A 12 -6.81 -20.24 -27.31
C HIS A 12 -6.94 -20.19 -25.78
N GLU A 13 -5.91 -20.69 -25.08
CA GLU A 13 -5.69 -20.38 -23.67
C GLU A 13 -5.70 -18.86 -23.48
N LEU A 14 -6.81 -18.31 -22.97
CA LEU A 14 -6.99 -16.89 -22.69
C LEU A 14 -6.05 -16.50 -21.54
N LYS A 15 -4.83 -16.10 -21.88
CA LYS A 15 -3.86 -15.54 -20.92
C LYS A 15 -4.07 -14.04 -20.85
N ASP A 16 -4.01 -13.50 -19.64
CA ASP A 16 -4.04 -12.05 -19.45
C ASP A 16 -2.88 -11.43 -20.24
N ASN A 17 -3.17 -10.38 -21.01
CA ASN A 17 -2.15 -9.77 -21.86
C ASN A 17 -1.05 -9.17 -20.98
N PRO A 18 0.22 -9.20 -21.43
CA PRO A 18 1.26 -8.34 -20.90
C PRO A 18 0.76 -6.90 -20.70
N TRP A 19 1.17 -6.27 -19.61
CA TRP A 19 0.66 -4.96 -19.20
C TRP A 19 0.81 -3.88 -20.29
N ASP A 20 1.80 -4.02 -21.15
CA ASP A 20 2.13 -3.12 -22.26
C ASP A 20 1.24 -3.32 -23.50
N LEU A 21 0.54 -4.45 -23.64
CA LEU A 21 -0.42 -4.71 -24.73
C LEU A 21 -1.84 -4.24 -24.39
N LEU A 22 -1.93 -3.03 -23.83
CA LEU A 22 -3.15 -2.50 -23.24
C LEU A 22 -4.22 -2.08 -24.26
N LEU A 23 -3.80 -1.72 -25.47
CA LEU A 23 -4.69 -1.21 -26.53
C LEU A 23 -5.21 -2.30 -27.46
N VAL A 24 -5.10 -3.56 -27.01
CA VAL A 24 -5.52 -4.76 -27.71
C VAL A 24 -6.51 -5.52 -26.84
N CYS A 25 -7.56 -6.06 -27.45
CA CYS A 25 -8.52 -6.92 -26.76
C CYS A 25 -7.83 -8.24 -26.36
N PRO A 26 -7.81 -8.64 -25.08
CA PRO A 26 -7.17 -9.89 -24.66
C PRO A 26 -7.96 -11.13 -25.12
N GLY A 27 -9.23 -10.99 -25.51
CA GLY A 27 -10.03 -12.10 -26.04
C GLY A 27 -9.72 -12.46 -27.49
N CYS A 28 -9.56 -11.47 -28.38
CA CYS A 28 -9.37 -11.70 -29.82
C CYS A 28 -8.01 -11.22 -30.36
N THR A 29 -7.17 -10.65 -29.48
CA THR A 29 -5.85 -10.08 -29.78
C THR A 29 -5.83 -9.01 -30.87
N GLN A 30 -7.00 -8.44 -31.21
CA GLN A 30 -7.12 -7.32 -32.16
C GLN A 30 -6.99 -5.98 -31.45
N SER A 31 -6.37 -5.01 -32.13
CA SER A 31 -6.33 -3.62 -31.69
C SER A 31 -7.75 -3.07 -31.58
N PHE A 32 -8.01 -2.28 -30.54
CA PHE A 32 -9.27 -1.55 -30.44
C PHE A 32 -9.42 -0.54 -31.57
N SER A 33 -10.66 -0.25 -31.94
CA SER A 33 -11.01 0.72 -32.98
C SER A 33 -12.39 1.31 -32.74
N LEU A 34 -12.84 2.23 -33.59
CA LEU A 34 -14.22 2.74 -33.54
C LEU A 34 -15.25 1.65 -33.90
N SER A 35 -14.88 0.69 -34.75
CA SER A 35 -15.75 -0.44 -35.14
C SER A 35 -15.73 -1.57 -34.11
N SER A 36 -14.63 -1.76 -33.39
CA SER A 36 -14.50 -2.71 -32.28
C SER A 36 -14.04 -1.97 -31.01
N PRO A 37 -14.96 -1.20 -30.38
CA PRO A 37 -14.62 -0.32 -29.26
C PRO A 37 -14.36 -1.10 -27.96
N PRO A 38 -13.48 -0.59 -27.07
CA PRO A 38 -13.18 -1.20 -25.78
C PRO A 38 -14.22 -0.86 -24.72
N PHE A 39 -14.56 -1.83 -23.87
CA PHE A 39 -15.41 -1.67 -22.69
C PHE A 39 -14.69 -2.20 -21.45
N ASN A 40 -14.71 -1.42 -20.36
CA ASN A 40 -14.14 -1.83 -19.08
C ASN A 40 -15.13 -2.75 -18.34
N VAL A 41 -14.64 -3.88 -17.83
CA VAL A 41 -15.40 -4.84 -17.03
C VAL A 41 -15.04 -4.69 -15.55
N GLY A 42 -15.93 -5.07 -14.64
CA GLY A 42 -15.74 -4.95 -13.18
C GLY A 42 -14.50 -5.67 -12.62
N CYS A 43 -13.99 -6.69 -13.33
CA CYS A 43 -12.73 -7.37 -12.98
C CYS A 43 -11.46 -6.55 -13.30
N GLY A 44 -11.59 -5.44 -14.02
CA GLY A 44 -10.47 -4.59 -14.42
C GLY A 44 -9.88 -4.91 -15.79
N HIS A 45 -10.49 -5.82 -16.55
CA HIS A 45 -10.16 -6.03 -17.97
C HIS A 45 -10.90 -5.06 -18.89
N ALA A 46 -10.31 -4.77 -20.05
CA ALA A 46 -10.97 -4.06 -21.13
C ALA A 46 -11.10 -5.00 -22.34
N LEU A 47 -12.33 -5.19 -22.84
CA LEU A 47 -12.64 -6.12 -23.93
C LEU A 47 -13.42 -5.42 -25.05
N CYS A 48 -13.30 -5.92 -26.28
CA CYS A 48 -14.06 -5.36 -27.39
C CYS A 48 -15.52 -5.81 -27.36
N LYS A 49 -16.37 -5.07 -28.09
CA LYS A 49 -17.80 -5.36 -28.24
C LYS A 49 -18.07 -6.83 -28.58
N ASP A 50 -17.44 -7.35 -29.62
CA ASP A 50 -17.71 -8.69 -30.17
C ASP A 50 -17.38 -9.81 -29.16
N CYS A 51 -16.29 -9.65 -28.41
CA CYS A 51 -15.88 -10.59 -27.37
C CYS A 51 -16.85 -10.61 -26.18
N LEU A 52 -17.50 -9.48 -25.87
CA LEU A 52 -18.44 -9.37 -24.75
C LEU A 52 -19.86 -9.80 -25.14
N GLU A 53 -20.29 -9.57 -26.38
CA GLU A 53 -21.61 -9.98 -26.88
C GLU A 53 -21.76 -11.51 -26.92
N SER A 54 -20.68 -12.23 -27.20
CA SER A 54 -20.69 -13.69 -27.37
C SER A 54 -20.90 -14.48 -26.06
N GLY A 55 -20.69 -13.86 -24.89
CA GLY A 55 -20.70 -14.58 -23.60
C GLY A 55 -21.29 -13.84 -22.39
N LYS A 56 -21.65 -12.55 -22.53
CA LYS A 56 -22.18 -11.69 -21.44
C LYS A 56 -21.33 -11.64 -20.16
N ALA A 57 -20.06 -12.05 -20.24
CA ALA A 57 -19.10 -12.05 -19.15
C ALA A 57 -17.68 -11.86 -19.69
N CYS A 58 -16.74 -11.48 -18.82
CA CYS A 58 -15.32 -11.48 -19.14
C CYS A 58 -14.89 -12.92 -19.48
N PRO A 59 -14.28 -13.19 -20.65
CA PRO A 59 -13.84 -14.53 -21.01
C PRO A 59 -12.62 -15.01 -20.21
N ILE A 60 -11.93 -14.10 -19.51
CA ILE A 60 -10.73 -14.39 -18.70
C ILE A 60 -11.13 -14.73 -17.26
N ASP A 61 -11.79 -13.79 -16.59
CA ASP A 61 -12.15 -13.90 -15.16
C ASP A 61 -13.60 -14.33 -14.93
N GLN A 62 -14.37 -14.61 -15.99
CA GLN A 62 -15.79 -15.00 -15.94
C GLN A 62 -16.71 -14.01 -15.20
N THR A 63 -16.23 -12.78 -14.99
CA THR A 63 -17.01 -11.72 -14.34
C THR A 63 -18.14 -11.29 -15.25
N ALA A 64 -19.39 -11.45 -14.79
CA ALA A 64 -20.58 -11.06 -15.54
C ALA A 64 -20.58 -9.55 -15.86
N LEU A 65 -21.16 -9.18 -16.99
CA LEU A 65 -21.38 -7.78 -17.32
C LEU A 65 -22.38 -7.17 -16.35
N GLU A 66 -22.02 -6.03 -15.77
CA GLU A 66 -22.84 -5.33 -14.77
C GLU A 66 -24.09 -4.67 -15.37
N GLN A 67 -24.12 -4.48 -16.69
CA GLN A 67 -25.21 -3.86 -17.45
C GLN A 67 -25.10 -4.24 -18.94
N PRO A 68 -26.16 -4.05 -19.74
CA PRO A 68 -26.12 -4.25 -21.19
C PRO A 68 -25.03 -3.39 -21.85
N LEU A 69 -24.38 -3.91 -22.89
CA LEU A 69 -23.31 -3.18 -23.59
C LEU A 69 -23.80 -1.87 -24.24
N SER A 70 -25.08 -1.79 -24.62
CA SER A 70 -25.71 -0.58 -25.14
C SER A 70 -25.73 0.57 -24.13
N GLU A 71 -25.71 0.25 -22.83
CA GLU A 71 -25.70 1.20 -21.71
C GLU A 71 -24.29 1.37 -21.12
N ALA A 72 -23.32 0.55 -21.57
CA ALA A 72 -21.96 0.58 -21.10
C ALA A 72 -21.15 1.73 -21.73
N PRO A 73 -20.38 2.48 -20.92
CA PRO A 73 -19.49 3.49 -21.46
C PRO A 73 -18.36 2.83 -22.24
N VAL A 74 -18.07 3.37 -23.41
CA VAL A 74 -16.90 2.97 -24.19
C VAL A 74 -15.66 3.59 -23.55
N ASN A 75 -14.56 2.85 -23.44
CA ASN A 75 -13.29 3.41 -22.97
C ASN A 75 -12.66 4.31 -24.05
N PHE A 76 -13.17 5.53 -24.13
CA PHE A 76 -12.69 6.56 -25.03
C PHE A 76 -11.26 7.01 -24.74
N THR A 77 -10.76 6.80 -23.52
CA THR A 77 -9.36 7.06 -23.21
C THR A 77 -8.43 6.16 -24.03
N PHE A 78 -8.73 4.87 -24.15
CA PHE A 78 -7.93 3.95 -24.98
C PHE A 78 -7.96 4.32 -26.46
N LEU A 79 -9.14 4.69 -26.98
CA LEU A 79 -9.27 5.14 -28.36
C LEU A 79 -8.47 6.44 -28.60
N ARG A 80 -8.47 7.39 -27.66
CA ARG A 80 -7.63 8.59 -27.75
C ARG A 80 -6.13 8.27 -27.68
N MET A 81 -5.72 7.29 -26.88
CA MET A 81 -4.33 6.82 -26.84
C MET A 81 -3.89 6.16 -28.16
N LEU A 82 -4.83 5.62 -28.94
CA LEU A 82 -4.60 5.15 -30.31
C LEU A 82 -4.56 6.29 -31.35
N GLY A 83 -4.73 7.56 -30.92
CA GLY A 83 -4.80 8.71 -31.81
C GLY A 83 -6.16 8.90 -32.48
N LEU A 84 -7.20 8.18 -32.04
CA LEU A 84 -8.53 8.27 -32.63
C LEU A 84 -9.32 9.45 -32.04
N VAL A 85 -10.07 10.12 -32.90
CA VAL A 85 -11.01 11.16 -32.50
C VAL A 85 -12.33 10.50 -32.10
N VAL A 86 -12.79 10.82 -30.89
CA VAL A 86 -14.02 10.27 -30.31
C VAL A 86 -14.94 11.40 -29.87
N GLY A 87 -16.25 11.19 -30.04
CA GLY A 87 -17.29 12.12 -29.66
C GLY A 87 -17.65 12.03 -28.18
N ARG A 88 -18.97 12.05 -27.90
CA ARG A 88 -19.54 11.87 -26.56
C ARG A 88 -20.08 10.46 -26.38
N GLN A 89 -20.17 10.02 -25.13
CA GLN A 89 -20.79 8.74 -24.80
C GLN A 89 -22.23 8.66 -25.34
N GLY A 90 -22.67 7.43 -25.62
CA GLY A 90 -24.01 7.15 -26.14
C GLY A 90 -25.13 7.69 -25.24
N PRO A 91 -26.33 7.95 -25.79
CA PRO A 91 -27.43 8.55 -25.03
C PRO A 91 -27.96 7.65 -23.89
N LEU A 92 -27.78 6.34 -24.00
CA LEU A 92 -28.20 5.35 -23.00
C LEU A 92 -27.22 5.22 -21.82
N VAL A 93 -26.04 5.86 -21.90
CA VAL A 93 -25.05 5.80 -20.83
C VAL A 93 -25.49 6.71 -19.67
N SER A 94 -25.69 6.10 -18.50
CA SER A 94 -26.02 6.83 -17.27
C SER A 94 -24.91 7.82 -16.88
N ASP A 95 -25.29 9.00 -16.41
CA ASP A 95 -24.33 10.05 -16.00
C ASP A 95 -23.30 10.43 -17.10
N ARG A 96 -23.66 10.28 -18.39
CA ARG A 96 -22.73 10.48 -19.55
C ARG A 96 -21.85 11.73 -19.47
N GLN A 97 -22.37 12.86 -18.97
CA GLN A 97 -21.59 14.10 -18.84
C GLN A 97 -20.43 13.96 -17.85
N LYS A 98 -20.63 13.24 -16.74
CA LYS A 98 -19.57 12.98 -15.75
C LYS A 98 -18.55 11.99 -16.31
N ILE A 99 -19.02 10.99 -17.05
CA ILE A 99 -18.14 10.00 -17.71
C ILE A 99 -17.30 10.67 -18.80
N ASP A 100 -17.89 11.48 -19.67
CA ASP A 100 -17.17 12.27 -20.68
C ASP A 100 -16.08 13.14 -20.04
N ARG A 101 -16.40 13.80 -18.90
CA ARG A 101 -15.43 14.60 -18.13
C ARG A 101 -14.30 13.73 -17.56
N LEU A 102 -14.63 12.57 -16.99
CA LEU A 102 -13.64 11.63 -16.46
C LEU A 102 -12.74 11.11 -17.56
N ASP A 103 -13.28 10.70 -18.71
CA ASP A 103 -12.51 10.22 -19.86
C ASP A 103 -11.52 11.29 -20.34
N GLY A 104 -11.91 12.56 -20.31
CA GLY A 104 -11.03 13.69 -20.60
C GLY A 104 -9.88 13.83 -19.59
N LEU A 105 -10.14 13.61 -18.30
CA LEU A 105 -9.10 13.59 -17.27
C LEU A 105 -8.16 12.38 -17.41
N LEU A 106 -8.71 11.19 -17.63
CA LEU A 106 -7.95 9.97 -17.86
C LEU A 106 -7.11 10.05 -19.13
N ALA A 107 -7.61 10.69 -20.18
CA ALA A 107 -6.83 10.95 -21.40
C ALA A 107 -5.58 11.80 -21.11
N ARG A 108 -5.62 12.70 -20.12
CA ARG A 108 -4.42 13.46 -19.71
C ARG A 108 -3.33 12.55 -19.14
N ILE A 109 -3.71 11.48 -18.42
CA ILE A 109 -2.79 10.42 -17.96
C ILE A 109 -2.28 9.63 -19.17
N GLY A 110 -3.19 9.25 -20.08
CA GLY A 110 -2.88 8.53 -21.31
C GLY A 110 -1.82 9.21 -22.19
N ARG A 111 -1.76 10.55 -22.21
CA ARG A 111 -0.75 11.33 -22.95
C ARG A 111 0.70 11.12 -22.49
N HIS A 112 0.91 10.58 -21.29
CA HIS A 112 2.27 10.23 -20.84
C HIS A 112 2.79 8.95 -21.46
N PHE A 113 1.95 8.23 -22.21
CA PHE A 113 2.33 7.00 -22.87
C PHE A 113 2.52 7.21 -24.37
N THR A 114 3.51 6.53 -24.91
CA THR A 114 3.83 6.45 -26.33
C THR A 114 3.46 5.07 -26.85
N LYS A 115 2.74 5.06 -27.97
CA LYS A 115 2.42 3.85 -28.72
C LYS A 115 3.65 3.40 -29.51
N SER A 116 3.95 2.11 -29.46
CA SER A 116 4.88 1.46 -30.37
C SER A 116 4.13 0.40 -31.18
N GLU A 117 4.28 0.44 -32.50
CA GLU A 117 3.69 -0.55 -33.40
C GLU A 117 4.78 -1.53 -33.83
N ALA A 118 4.70 -2.76 -33.33
CA ALA A 118 5.53 -3.86 -33.79
C ALA A 118 4.65 -5.07 -34.10
N GLN A 119 4.70 -5.55 -35.35
CA GLN A 119 4.10 -6.81 -35.82
C GLN A 119 2.70 -7.12 -35.22
N LYS A 120 1.67 -6.37 -35.64
CA LYS A 120 0.25 -6.54 -35.24
C LYS A 120 -0.06 -6.33 -33.75
N SER A 121 0.93 -6.02 -32.92
CA SER A 121 0.75 -5.69 -31.51
C SER A 121 0.92 -4.19 -31.28
N VAL A 122 -0.05 -3.60 -30.58
CA VAL A 122 0.04 -2.21 -30.14
C VAL A 122 0.53 -2.23 -28.71
N SER A 123 1.83 -1.97 -28.53
CA SER A 123 2.41 -1.83 -27.19
C SER A 123 2.45 -0.37 -26.77
N VAL A 124 2.38 -0.15 -25.46
CA VAL A 124 2.29 1.17 -24.84
C VAL A 124 3.31 1.25 -23.71
N THR A 125 4.22 2.22 -23.82
CA THR A 125 5.25 2.46 -22.81
C THR A 125 5.36 3.94 -22.52
N SER A 126 6.10 4.32 -21.48
CA SER A 126 6.43 5.71 -21.19
C SER A 126 7.92 5.85 -20.93
N THR A 127 8.52 6.91 -21.47
CA THR A 127 9.89 7.34 -21.14
C THR A 127 9.92 8.32 -19.97
N SER A 128 8.77 8.89 -19.59
CA SER A 128 8.65 9.91 -18.52
C SER A 128 8.14 9.34 -17.20
N LEU A 129 7.54 8.15 -17.21
CA LEU A 129 7.02 7.47 -16.02
C LEU A 129 7.84 6.21 -15.75
N SER A 130 8.10 5.90 -14.48
CA SER A 130 8.72 4.63 -14.10
C SER A 130 7.79 3.44 -14.45
N HIS A 131 8.37 2.25 -14.63
CA HIS A 131 7.60 1.03 -14.89
C HIS A 131 6.52 0.76 -13.84
N ALA A 132 6.81 1.06 -12.57
CA ALA A 132 5.87 0.88 -11.48
C ALA A 132 4.69 1.87 -11.55
N VAL A 133 4.95 3.13 -11.91
CA VAL A 133 3.89 4.14 -12.12
C VAL A 133 3.06 3.79 -13.35
N GLN A 134 3.71 3.36 -14.45
CA GLN A 134 3.02 2.90 -15.67
C GLN A 134 2.01 1.80 -15.34
N LYS A 135 2.45 0.72 -14.68
CA LYS A 135 1.59 -0.39 -14.26
C LYS A 135 0.39 0.07 -13.43
N LYS A 136 0.60 0.94 -12.44
CA LYS A 136 -0.48 1.44 -11.56
C LYS A 136 -1.45 2.37 -12.27
N ALA A 137 -0.96 3.21 -13.18
CA ALA A 137 -1.80 4.10 -13.97
C ALA A 137 -2.78 3.30 -14.85
N PHE A 138 -2.40 2.12 -15.34
CA PHE A 138 -3.31 1.29 -16.15
C PHE A 138 -4.56 0.81 -15.41
N PHE A 139 -4.44 0.48 -14.12
CA PHE A 139 -5.61 0.13 -13.31
C PHE A 139 -6.59 1.31 -13.20
N VAL A 140 -6.09 2.55 -13.24
CA VAL A 140 -6.94 3.75 -13.29
C VAL A 140 -7.61 3.87 -14.67
N LEU A 141 -6.86 3.66 -15.75
CA LEU A 141 -7.38 3.77 -17.13
C LEU A 141 -8.38 2.65 -17.50
N ARG A 142 -8.35 1.52 -16.80
CA ARG A 142 -9.28 0.38 -16.96
C ARG A 142 -10.44 0.38 -15.96
N ALA A 143 -10.57 1.40 -15.12
CA ALA A 143 -11.60 1.40 -14.11
C ALA A 143 -13.01 1.49 -14.73
N SER A 144 -13.91 0.60 -14.31
CA SER A 144 -15.35 0.76 -14.51
C SER A 144 -15.90 1.64 -13.40
N VAL A 145 -16.59 2.75 -13.72
CA VAL A 145 -17.09 3.72 -12.72
C VAL A 145 -18.62 3.83 -12.67
N THR A 146 -19.31 2.92 -13.36
CA THR A 146 -20.77 2.90 -13.48
C THR A 146 -21.43 2.55 -12.15
N LYS A 147 -20.87 1.59 -11.41
CA LYS A 147 -21.37 1.14 -10.10
C LYS A 147 -20.50 1.63 -8.93
N PRO A 148 -21.05 1.67 -7.69
CA PRO A 148 -20.30 2.07 -6.50
C PRO A 148 -19.01 1.26 -6.26
N SER A 149 -19.04 -0.06 -6.46
CA SER A 149 -17.88 -0.95 -6.32
C SER A 149 -16.75 -0.57 -7.28
N GLY A 150 -17.08 -0.36 -8.56
CA GLY A 150 -16.15 0.09 -9.58
C GLY A 150 -15.59 1.49 -9.30
N ARG A 151 -16.42 2.43 -8.82
CA ARG A 151 -15.96 3.75 -8.37
C ARG A 151 -14.97 3.65 -7.22
N LEU A 152 -15.24 2.81 -6.22
CA LEU A 152 -14.34 2.58 -5.11
C LEU A 152 -13.02 1.95 -5.58
N HIS A 153 -13.07 0.99 -6.50
CA HIS A 153 -11.88 0.42 -7.11
C HIS A 153 -11.07 1.50 -7.86
N CYS A 154 -11.72 2.35 -8.65
CA CYS A 154 -11.08 3.48 -9.33
C CYS A 154 -10.36 4.41 -8.33
N LEU A 155 -11.04 4.80 -7.25
CA LEU A 155 -10.46 5.65 -6.20
C LEU A 155 -9.23 5.01 -5.55
N ARG A 156 -9.29 3.70 -5.25
CA ARG A 156 -8.13 2.95 -4.71
C ARG A 156 -6.97 2.90 -5.70
N SER A 157 -7.25 2.72 -6.99
CA SER A 157 -6.24 2.74 -8.05
C SER A 157 -5.60 4.11 -8.22
N ILE A 158 -6.39 5.20 -8.17
CA ILE A 158 -5.89 6.60 -8.17
C ILE A 158 -4.96 6.83 -6.98
N LYS A 159 -5.35 6.35 -5.80
CA LYS A 159 -4.53 6.48 -4.61
C LYS A 159 -3.22 5.70 -4.71
N SER A 160 -3.29 4.48 -5.22
CA SER A 160 -2.15 3.59 -5.43
C SER A 160 -1.11 4.22 -6.36
N VAL A 161 -1.54 4.84 -7.47
CA VAL A 161 -0.62 5.55 -8.37
C VAL A 161 -0.07 6.83 -7.72
N ALA A 162 -0.89 7.59 -6.98
CA ALA A 162 -0.46 8.80 -6.28
C ALA A 162 0.61 8.51 -5.21
N ASP A 163 0.43 7.46 -4.41
CA ASP A 163 1.41 7.00 -3.43
C ASP A 163 2.73 6.64 -4.10
N ARG A 164 2.67 5.91 -5.23
CA ARG A 164 3.87 5.53 -5.96
C ARG A 164 4.61 6.73 -6.51
N ILE A 165 3.90 7.69 -7.10
CA ILE A 165 4.50 8.93 -7.63
C ILE A 165 5.13 9.72 -6.49
N GLN A 166 4.42 9.93 -5.38
CA GLN A 166 4.98 10.65 -4.24
C GLN A 166 6.23 9.95 -3.69
N ASN A 167 6.20 8.62 -3.56
CA ASN A 167 7.34 7.84 -3.10
C ASN A 167 8.56 8.04 -3.99
N GLU A 168 8.40 8.03 -5.31
CA GLU A 168 9.48 8.27 -6.26
C GLU A 168 9.99 9.71 -6.26
N VAL A 169 9.10 10.70 -6.12
CA VAL A 169 9.47 12.12 -6.00
C VAL A 169 10.24 12.38 -4.70
N MET A 170 9.83 11.74 -3.61
CA MET A 170 10.46 11.93 -2.30
C MET A 170 11.77 11.16 -2.18
N LEU A 171 11.92 10.00 -2.83
CA LEU A 171 13.07 9.11 -2.62
C LEU A 171 14.44 9.80 -2.79
N PRO A 172 14.69 10.64 -3.82
CA PRO A 172 15.96 11.35 -3.96
C PRO A 172 16.20 12.43 -2.90
N LEU A 173 15.14 12.87 -2.22
CA LEU A 173 15.12 14.01 -1.31
C LEU A 173 15.04 13.58 0.16
N VAL A 174 14.71 12.31 0.41
CA VAL A 174 14.82 11.70 1.72
C VAL A 174 16.32 11.58 2.00
N THR A 175 16.82 12.45 2.88
CA THR A 175 18.14 12.27 3.48
C THR A 175 18.18 10.90 4.14
N THR A 176 19.25 10.12 3.95
CA THR A 176 19.46 8.86 4.66
C THR A 176 19.15 9.05 6.13
N THR A 177 18.08 8.39 6.61
CA THR A 177 17.64 8.54 8.00
C THR A 177 18.80 8.21 8.91
N LYS A 178 19.21 9.22 9.70
CA LYS A 178 20.32 9.07 10.63
C LYS A 178 19.83 8.31 11.86
N SER A 179 20.73 7.58 12.51
CA SER A 179 20.43 6.89 13.77
C SER A 179 19.90 7.86 14.83
N SER A 180 20.44 9.09 14.88
CA SER A 180 19.97 10.14 15.79
C SER A 180 18.48 10.43 15.66
N GLN A 181 17.96 10.51 14.43
CA GLN A 181 16.53 10.79 14.16
C GLN A 181 15.63 9.66 14.65
N VAL A 182 16.05 8.40 14.46
CA VAL A 182 15.33 7.23 15.00
C VAL A 182 15.28 7.29 16.53
N TRP A 183 16.40 7.64 17.17
CA TRP A 183 16.47 7.75 18.62
C TRP A 183 15.67 8.93 19.16
N ASP A 184 15.64 10.07 18.46
CA ASP A 184 14.79 11.21 18.79
C ASP A 184 13.30 10.83 18.71
N ALA A 185 12.90 10.11 17.66
CA ALA A 185 11.53 9.62 17.50
C ALA A 185 11.08 8.73 18.69
N LEU A 186 11.96 7.83 19.16
CA LEU A 186 11.68 7.03 20.35
C LEU A 186 11.62 7.88 21.62
N ARG A 187 12.61 8.76 21.85
CA ARG A 187 12.67 9.61 23.05
C ARG A 187 11.47 10.54 23.17
N ASN A 188 10.99 11.11 22.06
CA ASN A 188 9.81 11.97 22.03
C ASN A 188 8.53 11.26 22.51
N ARG A 189 8.51 9.92 22.47
CA ARG A 189 7.42 9.10 23.01
C ARG A 189 7.73 8.45 24.35
N ARG A 190 8.80 8.90 25.02
CA ARG A 190 9.32 8.31 26.26
C ARG A 190 9.68 6.83 26.10
N CYS A 191 10.09 6.44 24.89
CA CYS A 191 10.61 5.12 24.59
C CYS A 191 12.13 5.16 24.57
N GLN A 192 12.76 4.03 24.89
CA GLN A 192 14.22 3.92 24.86
C GLN A 192 14.68 2.57 24.34
N PHE A 193 15.58 2.62 23.35
CA PHE A 193 16.38 1.47 22.95
C PHE A 193 17.69 1.49 23.73
N LEU A 194 18.10 0.34 24.28
CA LEU A 194 19.20 0.27 25.25
C LEU A 194 20.55 -0.07 24.62
N GLY A 195 20.57 -0.37 23.32
CA GLY A 195 21.70 -0.99 22.62
C GLY A 195 21.47 -2.50 22.41
N PRO A 196 22.05 -3.12 21.37
CA PRO A 196 21.68 -4.48 20.95
C PRO A 196 21.74 -5.53 22.07
N ALA A 197 22.85 -5.61 22.80
CA ALA A 197 23.03 -6.60 23.87
C ALA A 197 22.14 -6.35 25.11
N PRO A 198 22.20 -5.19 25.79
CA PRO A 198 21.38 -4.94 26.98
C PRO A 198 19.88 -4.94 26.68
N HIS A 199 19.47 -4.47 25.50
CA HIS A 199 18.05 -4.49 25.10
C HIS A 199 17.53 -5.92 24.95
N MET A 200 18.30 -6.79 24.29
CA MET A 200 17.95 -8.21 24.16
C MET A 200 17.93 -8.94 25.50
N ALA A 201 18.88 -8.66 26.40
CA ALA A 201 18.89 -9.23 27.74
C ALA A 201 17.63 -8.86 28.52
N VAL A 202 17.25 -7.57 28.52
CA VAL A 202 16.02 -7.11 29.17
C VAL A 202 14.79 -7.77 28.56
N LEU A 203 14.67 -7.86 27.23
CA LEU A 203 13.51 -8.49 26.58
C LEU A 203 13.37 -9.97 26.96
N ARG A 204 14.47 -10.71 27.06
CA ARG A 204 14.45 -12.12 27.50
C ARG A 204 13.97 -12.25 28.94
N GLU A 205 14.42 -11.39 29.83
CA GLU A 205 13.98 -11.39 31.24
C GLU A 205 12.52 -10.97 31.39
N VAL A 206 12.06 -9.96 30.63
CA VAL A 206 10.65 -9.57 30.58
C VAL A 206 9.81 -10.77 30.15
N HIS A 207 10.17 -11.41 29.03
CA HIS A 207 9.44 -12.56 28.53
C HIS A 207 9.41 -13.69 29.57
N LEU A 208 10.55 -14.05 30.16
CA LEU A 208 10.64 -15.09 31.18
C LEU A 208 9.71 -14.83 32.38
N LEU A 209 9.69 -13.60 32.89
CA LEU A 209 8.88 -13.24 34.06
C LEU A 209 7.37 -13.26 33.79
N TYR A 210 6.94 -13.01 32.54
CA TYR A 210 5.52 -13.01 32.18
C TYR A 210 5.03 -14.29 31.48
N LYS A 211 5.95 -15.19 31.07
CA LYS A 211 5.66 -16.37 30.25
C LYS A 211 4.56 -17.24 30.85
N ASP A 212 4.65 -17.53 32.14
CA ASP A 212 3.73 -18.43 32.84
C ASP A 212 2.37 -17.79 33.17
N SER A 213 1.96 -16.76 32.41
CA SER A 213 0.69 -16.04 32.55
C SER A 213 0.46 -15.40 33.93
N PHE A 214 1.52 -15.20 34.72
CA PHE A 214 1.45 -14.47 35.97
C PHE A 214 1.13 -13.00 35.72
N ALA A 215 0.21 -12.47 36.54
CA ALA A 215 -0.12 -11.06 36.55
C ALA A 215 0.88 -10.31 37.45
N LEU A 216 1.83 -9.59 36.85
CA LEU A 216 2.87 -8.86 37.57
C LEU A 216 2.73 -7.35 37.36
N SER A 217 3.11 -6.59 38.39
CA SER A 217 3.19 -5.13 38.24
C SER A 217 4.46 -4.76 37.46
N GLN A 218 4.36 -3.73 36.62
CA GLN A 218 5.51 -3.20 35.89
C GLN A 218 6.65 -2.82 36.84
N LYS A 219 6.34 -2.24 38.01
CA LYS A 219 7.33 -1.85 39.02
C LYS A 219 8.10 -3.05 39.57
N THR A 220 7.41 -4.16 39.85
CA THR A 220 8.02 -5.40 40.33
C THR A 220 9.00 -5.96 39.29
N VAL A 221 8.56 -6.05 38.04
CA VAL A 221 9.39 -6.58 36.95
C VAL A 221 10.61 -5.69 36.69
N ILE A 222 10.43 -4.37 36.62
CA ILE A 222 11.55 -3.42 36.44
C ILE A 222 12.58 -3.59 37.55
N ASN A 223 12.15 -3.66 38.81
CA ASN A 223 13.08 -3.83 39.94
C ASN A 223 13.86 -5.14 39.84
N ALA A 224 13.18 -6.25 39.57
CA ALA A 224 13.81 -7.57 39.45
C ALA A 224 14.84 -7.62 38.32
N ILE A 225 14.47 -7.12 37.13
CA ILE A 225 15.36 -7.10 35.95
C ILE A 225 16.56 -6.18 36.20
N THR A 226 16.34 -4.99 36.77
CA THR A 226 17.45 -4.06 37.07
C THR A 226 18.45 -4.73 38.01
N GLN A 227 17.97 -5.32 39.11
CA GLN A 227 18.84 -5.98 40.09
C GLN A 227 19.64 -7.14 39.47
N LYS A 228 19.01 -7.90 38.57
CA LYS A 228 19.65 -9.04 37.89
C LYS A 228 20.70 -8.62 36.86
N LEU A 229 20.40 -7.62 36.03
CA LEU A 229 21.21 -7.29 34.85
C LEU A 229 22.19 -6.13 35.06
N GLN A 230 22.04 -5.34 36.12
CA GLN A 230 22.92 -4.20 36.41
C GLN A 230 24.41 -4.59 36.58
N PRO A 231 24.79 -5.77 37.14
CA PRO A 231 26.20 -6.19 37.19
C PRO A 231 26.86 -6.30 35.80
N ASP A 232 26.13 -6.84 34.81
CA ASP A 232 26.63 -7.03 33.45
C ASP A 232 26.51 -5.75 32.60
N TYR A 233 25.52 -4.89 32.93
CA TYR A 233 25.23 -3.65 32.21
C TYR A 233 25.13 -2.46 33.18
N PRO A 234 26.26 -1.86 33.60
CA PRO A 234 26.28 -0.83 34.65
C PRO A 234 25.48 0.44 34.33
N THR A 235 25.25 0.74 33.05
CA THR A 235 24.47 1.89 32.59
C THR A 235 22.95 1.65 32.60
N LEU A 236 22.52 0.42 32.90
CA LEU A 236 21.12 0.05 32.94
C LEU A 236 20.46 0.59 34.22
N SER A 237 19.36 1.34 34.04
CA SER A 237 18.62 1.94 35.15
C SER A 237 17.13 1.58 35.10
N LYS A 238 16.46 1.68 36.25
CA LYS A 238 15.00 1.49 36.36
C LYS A 238 14.23 2.37 35.38
N THR A 239 14.67 3.62 35.20
CA THR A 239 14.08 4.58 34.26
C THR A 239 14.25 4.13 32.82
N ALA A 240 15.45 3.67 32.43
CA ALA A 240 15.72 3.20 31.07
C ALA A 240 14.88 1.94 30.72
N ILE A 241 14.77 1.00 31.66
CA ILE A 241 13.89 -0.18 31.50
C ILE A 241 12.42 0.25 31.45
N GLY A 242 12.03 1.25 32.26
CA GLY A 242 10.68 1.84 32.21
C GLY A 242 10.33 2.40 30.82
N HIS A 243 11.26 3.11 30.18
CA HIS A 243 11.08 3.60 28.81
C HIS A 243 11.08 2.47 27.76
N LEU A 244 11.81 1.38 27.97
CA LEU A 244 11.68 0.17 27.13
C LEU A 244 10.26 -0.43 27.24
N PHE A 245 9.72 -0.51 28.46
CA PHE A 245 8.34 -0.96 28.68
C PHE A 245 7.30 -0.11 27.96
N GLN A 246 7.58 1.16 27.68
CA GLN A 246 6.69 1.99 26.88
C GLN A 246 6.57 1.48 25.43
N ILE A 247 7.63 0.91 24.86
CA ILE A 247 7.60 0.24 23.54
C ILE A 247 6.71 -1.00 23.59
N LEU A 248 6.86 -1.81 24.65
CA LEU A 248 6.06 -3.01 24.89
C LEU A 248 4.57 -2.70 25.09
N ARG A 249 4.26 -1.57 25.74
CA ARG A 249 2.89 -1.10 25.91
C ARG A 249 2.26 -0.73 24.55
N CYS A 250 3.03 -0.07 23.68
CA CYS A 250 2.60 0.18 22.31
C CYS A 250 2.36 -1.13 21.53
N ALA A 251 3.12 -2.19 21.80
CA ALA A 251 3.01 -3.48 21.12
C ALA A 251 1.71 -4.25 21.45
N ARG A 252 0.94 -3.83 22.47
CA ARG A 252 -0.34 -4.45 22.88
C ARG A 252 -0.23 -5.95 23.19
N MET A 253 0.93 -6.38 23.70
CA MET A 253 1.21 -7.78 24.05
C MET A 253 0.64 -8.20 25.41
N PHE A 254 0.20 -7.24 26.22
CA PHE A 254 -0.25 -7.48 27.60
C PHE A 254 -1.74 -7.21 27.76
N VAL A 255 -2.40 -8.05 28.56
CA VAL A 255 -3.72 -7.81 29.12
C VAL A 255 -3.56 -7.05 30.43
N VAL A 256 -4.36 -5.99 30.58
CA VAL A 256 -4.44 -5.20 31.81
C VAL A 256 -5.36 -5.92 32.79
N VAL A 257 -4.82 -6.32 33.94
CA VAL A 257 -5.57 -6.97 35.02
C VAL A 257 -5.75 -5.94 36.14
N PRO A 258 -6.98 -5.44 36.37
CA PRO A 258 -7.24 -4.46 37.42
C PRO A 258 -7.06 -5.08 38.80
N ARG A 259 -6.62 -4.25 39.76
CA ARG A 259 -6.50 -4.62 41.18
C ARG A 259 -7.28 -3.60 42.01
N ASN A 260 -7.87 -4.06 43.11
CA ASN A 260 -8.71 -3.22 43.99
C ASN A 260 -7.94 -2.06 44.67
N GLU A 261 -6.61 -2.04 44.58
CA GLU A 261 -5.71 -1.10 45.28
C GLU A 261 -5.01 -0.10 44.33
N GLY A 262 -5.51 0.09 43.11
CA GLY A 262 -4.97 1.07 42.15
C GLY A 262 -3.67 0.68 41.42
N CYS A 263 -3.04 -0.44 41.78
CA CYS A 263 -1.94 -1.03 41.02
C CYS A 263 -2.46 -1.81 39.81
N VAL A 264 -1.96 -1.50 38.61
CA VAL A 264 -2.27 -2.24 37.39
C VAL A 264 -1.29 -3.40 37.22
N LEU A 265 -1.82 -4.62 37.10
CA LEU A 265 -1.04 -5.79 36.74
C LEU A 265 -1.11 -6.04 35.24
N LEU A 266 -0.02 -6.58 34.69
CA LEU A 266 0.07 -6.97 33.30
C LEU A 266 0.19 -8.49 33.22
N ARG A 267 -0.43 -9.07 32.21
CA ARG A 267 -0.29 -10.50 31.88
C ARG A 267 -0.02 -10.64 30.39
N LEU A 268 0.98 -11.42 30.01
CA LEU A 268 1.29 -11.66 28.60
C LEU A 268 0.15 -12.46 27.95
N LYS A 269 -0.21 -12.10 26.72
CA LYS A 269 -1.17 -12.88 25.94
C LYS A 269 -0.53 -14.19 25.47
N ALA A 270 -1.32 -15.26 25.39
CA ALA A 270 -0.86 -16.58 25.00
C ALA A 270 -0.19 -16.63 23.61
N GLU A 271 -0.60 -15.74 22.69
CA GLU A 271 0.00 -15.61 21.35
C GLU A 271 1.47 -15.15 21.35
N PHE A 272 1.99 -14.66 22.49
CA PHE A 272 3.38 -14.22 22.65
C PHE A 272 4.17 -15.10 23.64
N ASP A 273 3.72 -16.33 23.93
CA ASP A 273 4.41 -17.28 24.83
C ASP A 273 5.77 -17.76 24.29
N LYS A 274 5.94 -17.71 22.96
CA LYS A 274 7.23 -17.95 22.31
C LYS A 274 8.00 -16.64 22.21
N PHE A 275 9.27 -16.69 22.61
CA PHE A 275 10.13 -15.51 22.61
C PHE A 275 10.27 -14.87 21.21
N ASP A 276 10.27 -15.66 20.14
CA ASP A 276 10.39 -15.14 18.78
C ASP A 276 9.15 -14.33 18.36
N ASP A 277 7.95 -14.75 18.76
CA ASP A 277 6.71 -14.02 18.49
C ASP A 277 6.64 -12.72 19.32
N PHE A 278 7.04 -12.79 20.59
CA PHE A 278 7.21 -11.61 21.46
C PHE A 278 8.20 -10.60 20.88
N LEU A 279 9.36 -11.08 20.44
CA LEU A 279 10.42 -10.24 19.85
C LEU A 279 9.97 -9.62 18.52
N PHE A 280 9.27 -10.39 17.69
CA PHE A 280 8.72 -9.88 16.43
C PHE A 280 7.74 -8.73 16.65
N GLU A 281 6.80 -8.88 17.59
CA GLU A 281 5.82 -7.82 17.87
C GLU A 281 6.45 -6.61 18.58
N HIS A 282 7.48 -6.83 19.40
CA HIS A 282 8.32 -5.75 19.92
C HIS A 282 8.97 -4.94 18.79
N ASP A 283 9.70 -5.60 17.89
CA ASP A 283 10.43 -4.93 16.80
C ASP A 283 9.46 -4.20 15.86
N LYS A 284 8.30 -4.82 15.58
CA LYS A 284 7.21 -4.21 14.81
C LYS A 284 6.67 -2.95 15.48
N SER A 285 6.51 -2.95 16.81
CA SER A 285 6.09 -1.76 17.57
C SER A 285 7.15 -0.64 17.48
N LEU A 286 8.43 -0.99 17.56
CA LEU A 286 9.54 -0.05 17.40
C LEU A 286 9.51 0.60 16.01
N VAL A 287 9.43 -0.21 14.93
CA VAL A 287 9.37 0.30 13.54
C VAL A 287 8.13 1.16 13.32
N ARG A 288 6.97 0.78 13.88
CA ARG A 288 5.75 1.57 13.80
C ARG A 288 5.92 2.96 14.44
N ILE A 289 6.57 3.07 15.61
CA ILE A 289 6.84 4.38 16.23
C ILE A 289 7.68 5.28 15.29
N VAL A 290 8.67 4.69 14.62
CA VAL A 290 9.53 5.39 13.66
C VAL A 290 8.74 5.87 12.45
N PHE A 291 7.89 5.01 11.88
CA PHE A 291 7.04 5.35 10.74
C PHE A 291 6.01 6.43 11.07
N GLU A 292 5.35 6.34 12.22
CA GLU A 292 4.40 7.36 12.69
C GLU A 292 5.07 8.71 12.99
N SER A 293 6.39 8.75 13.10
CA SER A 293 7.18 10.00 13.20
C SER A 293 7.59 10.56 11.83
N GLY A 294 7.10 9.97 10.73
CA GLY A 294 7.37 10.39 9.36
C GLY A 294 8.72 9.94 8.80
N LEU A 295 9.47 9.12 9.55
CA LEU A 295 10.78 8.64 9.13
C LEU A 295 10.65 7.40 8.24
N ARG A 296 11.45 7.38 7.17
CA ARG A 296 11.60 6.21 6.29
C ARG A 296 12.92 5.52 6.57
N VAL A 297 12.88 4.21 6.81
CA VAL A 297 14.06 3.43 7.15
C VAL A 297 14.10 2.16 6.32
N GLU A 298 15.30 1.78 5.87
CA GLU A 298 15.53 0.54 5.15
C GLU A 298 15.73 -0.63 6.10
N ALA A 299 15.34 -1.83 5.67
CA ALA A 299 15.51 -3.05 6.46
C ALA A 299 16.99 -3.31 6.83
N LYS A 300 17.92 -3.02 5.91
CA LYS A 300 19.37 -3.11 6.15
C LYS A 300 19.85 -2.17 7.23
N PHE A 301 19.36 -0.93 7.22
CA PHE A 301 19.67 0.05 8.24
C PHE A 301 19.14 -0.36 9.61
N LEU A 302 17.88 -0.82 9.70
CA LEU A 302 17.29 -1.32 10.94
C LEU A 302 18.02 -2.54 11.51
N SER A 303 18.38 -3.50 10.65
CA SER A 303 19.16 -4.69 11.05
C SER A 303 20.46 -4.28 11.76
N LYS A 304 21.21 -3.35 11.16
CA LYS A 304 22.46 -2.84 11.75
C LYS A 304 22.21 -2.03 13.01
N LEU A 305 21.16 -1.21 13.03
CA LEU A 305 20.86 -0.29 14.13
C LEU A 305 20.40 -1.02 15.40
N ILE A 306 19.51 -2.00 15.25
CA ILE A 306 18.86 -2.70 16.36
C ILE A 306 19.65 -3.94 16.79
N TYR A 307 20.20 -4.70 15.85
CA TYR A 307 20.89 -5.95 16.17
C TYR A 307 22.41 -5.89 15.98
N GLY A 308 22.96 -4.82 15.41
CA GLY A 308 24.39 -4.75 15.12
C GLY A 308 24.86 -5.69 14.01
N THR A 309 23.93 -6.37 13.32
CA THR A 309 24.23 -7.35 12.25
C THR A 309 23.42 -7.03 10.99
N LEU A 310 23.78 -7.65 9.86
CA LEU A 310 23.04 -7.62 8.61
C LEU A 310 22.09 -8.82 8.43
N ASP A 311 22.13 -9.81 9.32
CA ASP A 311 21.38 -11.07 9.18
C ASP A 311 19.87 -10.93 9.42
N LYS A 312 19.45 -9.85 10.09
CA LYS A 312 18.04 -9.56 10.39
C LYS A 312 17.36 -8.69 9.31
N GLN A 313 17.99 -8.52 8.14
CA GLN A 313 17.42 -7.79 7.01
C GLN A 313 16.04 -8.32 6.59
N ARG A 314 15.92 -9.62 6.36
CA ARG A 314 14.64 -10.23 5.92
C ARG A 314 13.54 -10.08 6.99
N HIS A 315 13.91 -10.17 8.26
CA HIS A 315 13.01 -9.95 9.40
C HIS A 315 12.42 -8.54 9.37
N PHE A 316 13.27 -7.50 9.25
CA PHE A 316 12.78 -6.12 9.16
C PHE A 316 12.02 -5.84 7.86
N GLN A 317 12.39 -6.48 6.74
CA GLN A 317 11.61 -6.34 5.51
C GLN A 317 10.19 -6.88 5.71
N SER A 318 10.03 -8.05 6.33
CA SER A 318 8.71 -8.59 6.65
C SER A 318 7.90 -7.68 7.58
N ILE A 319 8.55 -7.06 8.58
CA ILE A 319 7.90 -6.08 9.47
C ILE A 319 7.41 -4.86 8.68
N ILE A 320 8.27 -4.29 7.84
CA ILE A 320 7.94 -3.12 7.01
C ILE A 320 6.76 -3.44 6.11
N ASP A 321 6.80 -4.57 5.41
CA ASP A 321 5.74 -5.00 4.50
C ASP A 321 4.42 -5.20 5.26
N ARG A 322 4.44 -5.82 6.45
CA ARG A 322 3.24 -6.00 7.28
C ARG A 322 2.65 -4.68 7.77
N LEU A 323 3.49 -3.72 8.16
CA LEU A 323 3.02 -2.40 8.60
C LEU A 323 2.40 -1.63 7.43
N GLN A 324 3.04 -1.65 6.26
CA GLN A 324 2.50 -1.05 5.04
C GLN A 324 1.18 -1.71 4.61
N ASN A 325 1.09 -3.05 4.70
CA ASN A 325 -0.12 -3.79 4.36
C ASN A 325 -1.25 -3.61 5.39
N ALA A 326 -0.92 -3.44 6.68
CA ALA A 326 -1.93 -3.15 7.71
C ALA A 326 -2.58 -1.78 7.52
N ASP A 327 -1.83 -0.78 7.03
CA ASP A 327 -2.38 0.51 6.62
C ASP A 327 -3.30 0.39 5.38
N LEU A 328 -3.00 -0.55 4.47
CA LEU A 328 -3.94 -0.89 3.38
C LEU A 328 -5.25 -1.49 3.93
N GLY A 329 -5.17 -2.32 4.97
CA GLY A 329 -6.33 -2.99 5.60
C GLY A 329 -7.23 -2.06 6.42
N THR A 330 -6.67 -1.04 7.09
CA THR A 330 -7.46 0.01 7.76
C THR A 330 -8.02 1.05 6.80
N ARG A 331 -7.72 0.92 5.50
CA ARG A 331 -8.06 1.85 4.41
C ARG A 331 -7.65 3.31 4.69
N LYS A 332 -6.81 3.55 5.71
CA LYS A 332 -6.30 4.86 6.09
C LYS A 332 -4.89 4.99 5.55
N PHE A 333 -4.81 5.37 4.27
CA PHE A 333 -3.52 5.64 3.67
C PHE A 333 -3.12 7.07 3.97
N THR A 334 -1.93 7.22 4.56
CA THR A 334 -1.29 8.50 4.86
C THR A 334 -0.13 8.74 3.91
N PHE A 335 -0.22 9.81 3.14
CA PHE A 335 0.89 10.43 2.46
C PHE A 335 1.70 11.23 3.48
N PRO A 336 3.04 11.28 3.42
CA PRO A 336 3.83 12.20 4.23
C PRO A 336 3.69 13.64 3.72
N VAL A 337 2.47 14.18 3.68
CA VAL A 337 2.16 15.52 3.19
C VAL A 337 2.88 16.58 4.00
N ALA A 338 2.94 16.43 5.33
CA ALA A 338 3.68 17.34 6.21
C ALA A 338 5.16 17.44 5.81
N LEU A 339 5.80 16.30 5.49
CA LEU A 339 7.18 16.27 5.01
C LEU A 339 7.30 16.93 3.63
N LEU A 340 6.34 16.67 2.72
CA LEU A 340 6.33 17.30 1.40
C LEU A 340 6.18 18.84 1.49
N VAL A 341 5.35 19.32 2.42
CA VAL A 341 5.17 20.74 2.71
C VAL A 341 6.46 21.33 3.27
N GLU A 342 7.08 20.69 4.28
CA GLU A 342 8.36 21.12 4.84
C GLU A 342 9.43 21.29 3.74
N LYS A 343 9.53 20.34 2.82
CA LYS A 343 10.53 20.39 1.75
C LYS A 343 10.24 21.45 0.68
N THR A 344 8.98 21.87 0.53
CA THR A 344 8.56 22.90 -0.45
C THR A 344 8.51 24.32 0.14
N LEU A 345 8.71 24.49 1.46
CA LEU A 345 8.84 25.81 2.08
C LEU A 345 10.08 26.59 1.58
N PRO A 346 10.08 27.93 1.64
CA PRO A 346 11.26 28.74 1.31
C PRO A 346 12.52 28.26 2.04
N GLY A 347 13.59 27.96 1.28
CA GLY A 347 14.85 27.42 1.81
C GLY A 347 14.91 25.88 1.91
N GLY A 348 13.81 25.18 1.67
CA GLY A 348 13.77 23.72 1.52
C GLY A 348 14.31 23.24 0.17
N PRO A 349 14.69 21.95 0.04
CA PRO A 349 15.29 21.42 -1.19
C PRO A 349 14.34 21.40 -2.40
N LEU A 350 13.03 21.63 -2.19
CA LEU A 350 12.01 21.74 -3.22
C LEU A 350 11.36 23.12 -3.28
N SER A 351 11.93 24.14 -2.64
CA SER A 351 11.33 25.48 -2.55
C SER A 351 11.08 26.13 -3.92
N GLY A 352 11.87 25.77 -4.94
CA GLY A 352 11.69 26.22 -6.32
C GLY A 352 10.79 25.32 -7.19
N ASN A 353 10.35 24.17 -6.70
CA ASN A 353 9.61 23.19 -7.50
C ASN A 353 8.10 23.37 -7.37
N ALA A 354 7.56 24.32 -8.14
CA ALA A 354 6.13 24.62 -8.17
C ALA A 354 5.26 23.41 -8.57
N ALA A 355 5.80 22.42 -9.29
CA ALA A 355 5.06 21.21 -9.64
C ALA A 355 4.85 20.29 -8.42
N VAL A 356 5.86 20.17 -7.56
CA VAL A 356 5.76 19.35 -6.33
C VAL A 356 4.86 20.03 -5.29
N ALA A 357 4.94 21.36 -5.15
CA ALA A 357 4.02 22.10 -4.28
C ALA A 357 2.55 21.91 -4.67
N LYS A 358 2.25 21.83 -5.98
CA LYS A 358 0.90 21.56 -6.50
C LYS A 358 0.38 20.15 -6.17
N MET A 359 1.23 19.21 -5.76
CA MET A 359 0.80 17.86 -5.36
C MET A 359 0.16 17.82 -3.96
N VAL A 360 0.50 18.78 -3.08
CA VAL A 360 0.09 18.79 -1.66
C VAL A 360 -1.44 18.71 -1.52
N SER A 361 -2.18 19.64 -2.13
CA SER A 361 -3.64 19.70 -2.00
C SER A 361 -4.35 18.46 -2.57
N PRO A 362 -4.03 17.97 -3.78
CA PRO A 362 -4.58 16.71 -4.29
C PRO A 362 -4.32 15.51 -3.37
N LEU A 363 -3.12 15.41 -2.77
CA LEU A 363 -2.80 14.33 -1.84
C LEU A 363 -3.63 14.44 -0.55
N GLN A 364 -3.76 15.63 0.05
CA GLN A 364 -4.62 15.85 1.23
C GLN A 364 -6.08 15.46 0.95
N ASN A 365 -6.60 15.84 -0.22
CA ASN A 365 -7.95 15.46 -0.62
C ASN A 365 -8.10 13.94 -0.71
N LEU A 366 -7.09 13.23 -1.25
CA LEU A 366 -7.08 11.77 -1.31
C LEU A 366 -6.94 11.10 0.07
N GLU A 367 -6.32 11.75 1.07
CA GLU A 367 -6.29 11.24 2.45
C GLU A 367 -7.62 11.39 3.17
N ALA A 368 -8.32 12.50 2.92
CA ALA A 368 -9.58 12.83 3.57
C ALA A 368 -10.76 11.98 3.07
N LEU A 369 -10.62 11.30 1.92
CA LEU A 369 -11.66 10.42 1.39
C LEU A 369 -11.85 9.18 2.29
N ASP A 370 -13.11 8.85 2.55
CA ASP A 370 -13.47 7.58 3.18
C ASP A 370 -13.47 6.45 2.14
N TYR A 371 -12.55 5.51 2.31
CA TYR A 371 -12.43 4.32 1.47
C TYR A 371 -13.22 3.12 2.03
N ASN A 372 -13.94 3.30 3.15
CA ASN A 372 -14.79 2.30 3.78
C ASN A 372 -16.19 2.21 3.15
N VAL A 373 -16.55 3.13 2.26
CA VAL A 373 -17.86 3.15 1.59
C VAL A 373 -18.03 1.92 0.68
N GLY A 374 -18.62 0.85 1.21
CA GLY A 374 -18.93 -0.39 0.51
C GLY A 374 -18.50 -1.64 1.28
N GLU A 375 -19.19 -1.91 2.39
CA GLU A 375 -19.84 -3.21 2.60
C GLU A 375 -21.34 -3.02 2.37
#